data_AF-A0AAJ2FZN7-F1
#
_entry.id   AF-A0AAJ2FZN7-F1
#
_cell.length_a   1.000
_cell.length_b   1.000
_cell.length_c   1.000
_cell.angle_alpha   90.00
_cell.angle_beta   90.00
_cell.angle_gamma   90.00
#
_symmetry.space_group_name_H-M   'P 1'
#
loop_
_entity.id
_entity.type
_entity.pdbx_description
1 polymer ?
#
loop_
_entity_poly.entity_id
_entity_poly.type
_entity_poly.pdbx_seq_one_letter_code
_entity_poly.pdbx_strand_id
1 'polypeptide(L)'
;MNTVIIREDDLIETIADALQYISYFHPMDYIRALGAAYEREVSPAAKDAMAQILSNSRMCAEGHRPICQDTGIVTVFIKWGMDCRLDSPRSLQQVVDEGVRKAYLHPDNKLRASILADPAFSRVNTKDNTPSVLNVEMVPGAKVVIDVAAKGGGSENKSKFKMMNPSDSIVDWVLEMVPQMGAGWCPPGMLGIGIGGTAEKAMLLAKQSLMDPIDMTELLARGPSNPTEELRIELYEKVNALGIGAQGLGGLATVLDIKIADWPTHAASKPVAMIPNCAATRHAHVTLDGSGPAFLEPPVLADYPQIDWAPDKAAIRVDLDNLTPEVVASWKQGDRILLSGKMLTGRDAAHKRIADMLAKGEELPVEFKGRVIYYVGPVDPVGEEIVGPAGPTTATRMDKFMDMMLDQGLLACVGKAERGPAATQAIAKHKSAYLMAVGGAAYLVARAIKGSKVVGFADLGMEAIYEFEVQDFPVTVAVDSEGQNVHVNAPKLWQKRIKDEGLLEKA
;
A
#
# COMPACT_ATOMS: atom_id res chain seq x y z
N MET A 1 35.36 -23.13 17.82
CA MET A 1 34.34 -22.07 17.84
C MET A 1 33.15 -22.64 18.62
N ASN A 2 32.65 -21.90 19.61
CA ASN A 2 31.46 -22.33 20.34
C ASN A 2 30.26 -22.08 19.42
N THR A 3 29.52 -23.14 19.08
CA THR A 3 28.29 -23.01 18.31
C THR A 3 27.25 -22.26 19.16
N VAL A 4 26.74 -21.15 18.64
CA VAL A 4 25.58 -20.45 19.23
C VAL A 4 24.33 -21.22 18.85
N ILE A 5 23.52 -21.55 19.86
CA ILE A 5 22.25 -22.24 19.66
C ILE A 5 21.14 -21.19 19.57
N ILE A 6 20.40 -21.21 18.47
CA ILE A 6 19.16 -20.44 18.31
C ILE A 6 18.01 -21.41 18.55
N ARG A 7 17.22 -21.19 19.61
CA ARG A 7 16.07 -22.04 19.91
C ARG A 7 14.95 -21.77 18.91
N GLU A 8 14.21 -22.83 18.59
CA GLU A 8 13.03 -22.74 17.73
C GLU A 8 12.02 -21.68 18.22
N ASP A 9 11.69 -21.70 19.51
CA ASP A 9 10.73 -20.77 20.11
C ASP A 9 11.21 -19.32 20.06
N ASP A 10 12.51 -19.07 20.30
CA ASP A 10 13.09 -17.72 20.24
C ASP A 10 12.92 -17.11 18.83
N LEU A 11 13.17 -17.90 17.78
CA LEU A 11 12.99 -17.45 16.39
C LEU A 11 11.51 -17.24 16.05
N ILE A 12 10.62 -18.13 16.48
CA ILE A 12 9.16 -18.00 16.26
C ILE A 12 8.63 -16.73 16.92
N GLU A 13 8.99 -16.51 18.18
CA GLU A 13 8.55 -15.35 18.95
C GLU A 13 9.08 -14.06 18.36
N THR A 14 10.36 -14.03 17.97
CA THR A 14 10.98 -12.86 17.32
C THR A 14 10.29 -12.50 16.01
N ILE A 15 9.99 -13.47 15.14
CA ILE A 15 9.27 -13.21 13.89
C ILE A 15 7.84 -12.77 14.17
N ALA A 16 7.16 -13.38 15.14
CA ALA A 16 5.78 -13.07 15.46
C ALA A 16 5.65 -11.64 16.01
N ASP A 17 6.53 -11.26 16.95
CA ASP A 17 6.58 -9.92 17.53
C ASP A 17 6.93 -8.87 16.48
N ALA A 18 7.96 -9.10 15.66
CA ALA A 18 8.34 -8.17 14.60
C ALA A 18 7.19 -7.90 13.61
N LEU A 19 6.42 -8.93 13.23
CA LEU A 19 5.26 -8.78 12.34
C LEU A 19 4.09 -8.03 12.99
N GLN A 20 3.86 -8.25 14.28
CA GLN A 20 2.88 -7.50 15.06
C GLN A 20 3.31 -6.03 15.18
N TYR A 21 4.56 -5.77 15.57
CA TYR A 21 5.16 -4.45 15.67
C TYR A 21 4.98 -3.64 14.39
N ILE A 22 5.43 -4.17 13.24
CA ILE A 22 5.33 -3.45 11.95
C ILE A 22 3.91 -3.37 11.41
N SER A 23 2.94 -4.06 12.01
CA SER A 23 1.54 -3.96 11.59
C SER A 23 0.96 -2.60 11.97
N TYR A 24 1.34 -2.03 13.12
CA TYR A 24 0.78 -0.80 13.68
C TYR A 24 1.80 0.32 13.93
N PHE A 25 3.11 0.03 13.95
CA PHE A 25 4.15 1.07 13.98
C PHE A 25 4.82 1.24 12.63
N HIS A 26 4.84 2.47 12.13
CA HIS A 26 5.74 2.85 11.05
C HIS A 26 7.16 3.08 11.59
N PRO A 27 8.19 2.84 10.76
CA PRO A 27 9.53 3.36 11.00
C PRO A 27 9.52 4.89 11.18
N MET A 28 10.30 5.39 12.15
CA MET A 28 10.29 6.83 12.50
C MET A 28 10.91 7.72 11.42
N ASP A 29 11.84 7.19 10.64
CA ASP A 29 12.40 7.84 9.45
C ASP A 29 11.32 8.07 8.37
N TYR A 30 10.42 7.12 8.13
CA TYR A 30 9.26 7.28 7.25
C TYR A 30 8.32 8.37 7.78
N ILE A 31 8.03 8.37 9.08
CA ILE A 31 7.15 9.36 9.71
C ILE A 31 7.73 10.77 9.62
N ARG A 32 9.03 10.94 9.86
CA ARG A 32 9.72 12.23 9.73
C ARG A 32 9.79 12.69 8.28
N ALA A 33 10.12 11.80 7.35
CA ALA A 33 10.18 12.13 5.92
C ALA A 33 8.80 12.52 5.37
N LEU A 34 7.75 11.80 5.74
CA LEU A 34 6.38 12.13 5.36
C LEU A 34 5.90 13.44 6.00
N GLY A 35 6.26 13.69 7.27
CA GLY A 35 6.00 14.97 7.95
C GLY A 35 6.64 16.15 7.22
N ALA A 36 7.93 16.03 6.87
CA ALA A 36 8.64 17.06 6.10
C ALA A 36 8.05 17.24 4.68
N ALA A 37 7.60 16.17 4.04
CA ALA A 37 6.89 16.26 2.75
C ALA A 37 5.53 16.98 2.91
N TYR A 38 4.77 16.68 3.96
CA TYR A 38 3.50 17.32 4.27
C TYR A 38 3.65 18.83 4.50
N GLU A 39 4.66 19.26 5.28
CA GLU A 39 4.88 20.68 5.58
C GLU A 39 5.10 21.49 4.30
N ARG A 40 5.91 20.95 3.38
CA ARG A 40 6.28 21.58 2.11
C ARG A 40 5.24 21.49 1.03
N GLU A 41 4.31 20.54 1.12
CA GLU A 41 3.31 20.32 0.08
C GLU A 41 2.40 21.54 -0.10
N VAL A 42 2.22 21.90 -1.36
CA VAL A 42 1.40 23.03 -1.82
C VAL A 42 0.07 22.54 -2.38
N SER A 43 0.01 21.32 -2.90
CA SER A 43 -1.21 20.71 -3.42
C SER A 43 -2.18 20.41 -2.27
N PRO A 44 -3.37 21.05 -2.22
CA PRO A 44 -4.31 20.79 -1.14
C PRO A 44 -4.73 19.32 -1.06
N ALA A 45 -4.90 18.66 -2.20
CA ALA A 45 -5.31 17.27 -2.28
C ALA A 45 -4.20 16.31 -1.83
N ALA A 46 -2.95 16.53 -2.27
CA ALA A 46 -1.82 15.70 -1.81
C ALA A 46 -1.49 15.95 -0.33
N LYS A 47 -1.61 17.20 0.13
CA LYS A 47 -1.38 17.59 1.53
C LYS A 47 -2.40 16.93 2.46
N ASP A 48 -3.69 16.94 2.09
CA ASP A 48 -4.74 16.23 2.83
C ASP A 48 -4.50 14.72 2.86
N ALA A 49 -4.11 14.11 1.73
CA ALA A 49 -3.78 12.69 1.69
C ALA A 49 -2.61 12.32 2.64
N MET A 50 -1.56 13.13 2.69
CA MET A 50 -0.45 12.93 3.62
C MET A 50 -0.87 13.12 5.08
N ALA A 51 -1.73 14.10 5.37
CA ALA A 51 -2.30 14.28 6.71
C ALA A 51 -3.09 13.06 7.16
N GLN A 52 -3.95 12.51 6.30
CA GLN A 52 -4.70 11.29 6.60
C GLN A 52 -3.78 10.09 6.86
N ILE A 53 -2.67 9.93 6.12
CA ILE A 53 -1.69 8.86 6.35
C ILE A 53 -0.98 9.04 7.70
N LEU A 54 -0.53 10.26 8.03
CA LEU A 54 0.12 10.58 9.31
C LEU A 54 -0.82 10.36 10.51
N SER A 55 -2.05 10.86 10.42
CA SER A 55 -3.07 10.67 11.46
C SER A 55 -3.44 9.20 11.62
N ASN A 56 -3.61 8.47 10.51
CA ASN A 56 -3.82 7.03 10.56
C ASN A 56 -2.66 6.30 11.24
N SER A 57 -1.42 6.65 10.92
CA SER A 57 -0.23 6.07 11.55
C SER A 57 -0.28 6.21 13.07
N ARG A 58 -0.54 7.43 13.56
CA ARG A 58 -0.65 7.69 15.00
C ARG A 58 -1.80 6.89 15.64
N MET A 59 -2.96 6.87 15.01
CA MET A 59 -4.11 6.10 15.50
C MET A 59 -3.80 4.60 15.57
N CYS A 60 -3.07 4.06 14.59
CA CYS A 60 -2.65 2.66 14.58
C CYS A 60 -1.69 2.36 15.74
N ALA A 61 -0.71 3.24 15.94
CA ALA A 61 0.28 3.13 17.02
C ALA A 61 -0.37 3.18 18.41
N GLU A 62 -1.40 4.01 18.61
CA GLU A 62 -2.15 4.10 19.87
C GLU A 62 -3.14 2.93 20.05
N GLY A 63 -3.85 2.57 18.97
CA GLY A 63 -4.90 1.56 18.98
C GLY A 63 -4.41 0.12 18.81
N HIS A 64 -3.13 -0.09 18.51
CA HIS A 64 -2.55 -1.39 18.14
C HIS A 64 -3.32 -2.09 17.00
N ARG A 65 -3.69 -1.32 15.98
CA ARG A 65 -4.42 -1.82 14.80
C ARG A 65 -3.64 -1.62 13.51
N PRO A 66 -3.81 -2.51 12.50
CA PRO A 66 -2.99 -2.46 11.31
C PRO A 66 -3.12 -1.17 10.51
N ILE A 67 -1.98 -0.60 10.12
CA ILE A 67 -1.85 0.60 9.27
C ILE A 67 -2.69 0.50 7.99
N CYS A 68 -2.72 -0.70 7.41
CA CYS A 68 -3.37 -0.99 6.14
C CYS A 68 -4.17 -2.28 6.25
N GLN A 69 -5.33 -2.33 5.60
CA GLN A 69 -6.16 -3.53 5.51
C GLN A 69 -5.45 -4.69 4.79
N ASP A 70 -4.55 -4.35 3.87
CA ASP A 70 -3.62 -5.31 3.27
C ASP A 70 -2.39 -5.47 4.15
N THR A 71 -2.47 -6.38 5.12
CA THR A 71 -1.35 -6.72 6.03
C THR A 71 -0.18 -7.37 5.30
N GLY A 72 -0.34 -7.75 4.03
CA GLY A 72 0.76 -8.00 3.09
C GLY A 72 1.27 -9.43 3.05
N ILE A 73 2.15 -9.68 2.08
CA ILE A 73 2.93 -10.89 1.92
C ILE A 73 4.16 -10.76 2.82
N VAL A 74 4.42 -11.75 3.67
CA VAL A 74 5.62 -11.71 4.51
C VAL A 74 6.84 -12.12 3.70
N THR A 75 7.86 -11.28 3.71
CA THR A 75 9.19 -11.57 3.20
C THR A 75 10.19 -11.46 4.35
N VAL A 76 11.07 -12.46 4.47
CA VAL A 76 12.08 -12.53 5.52
C VAL A 76 13.44 -12.71 4.86
N PHE A 77 14.39 -11.86 5.21
CA PHE A 77 15.79 -11.98 4.83
C PHE A 77 16.60 -12.32 6.07
N ILE A 78 17.28 -13.47 6.05
CA ILE A 78 18.09 -13.93 7.17
C ILE A 78 19.55 -13.98 6.72
N LYS A 79 20.42 -13.24 7.42
CA LYS A 79 21.86 -13.46 7.40
C LYS A 79 22.20 -14.40 8.55
N TRP A 80 22.46 -15.66 8.21
CA TRP A 80 22.71 -16.74 9.16
C TRP A 80 24.20 -16.90 9.43
N GLY A 81 24.63 -16.61 10.66
CA GLY A 81 25.99 -16.83 11.12
C GLY A 81 26.42 -18.29 11.01
N MET A 82 27.58 -18.55 10.41
CA MET A 82 28.14 -19.90 10.24
C MET A 82 28.45 -20.60 11.57
N ASP A 83 28.59 -19.84 12.67
CA ASP A 83 28.76 -20.39 14.02
C ASP A 83 27.41 -20.60 14.74
N CYS A 84 26.28 -20.37 14.09
CA CYS A 84 24.95 -20.59 14.65
C CYS A 84 24.34 -21.92 14.21
N ARG A 85 23.59 -22.57 15.11
CA ARG A 85 22.77 -23.75 14.83
C ARG A 85 21.34 -23.54 15.34
N LEU A 86 20.37 -23.81 14.47
CA LEU A 86 18.96 -23.87 14.86
C LEU A 86 18.72 -25.16 15.66
N ASP A 87 18.17 -25.04 16.87
CA ASP A 87 17.72 -26.17 17.68
C ASP A 87 16.25 -26.47 17.35
N SER A 88 16.05 -27.14 16.22
CA SER A 88 14.74 -27.54 15.71
C SER A 88 14.83 -28.80 14.85
N PRO A 89 13.87 -29.73 14.94
CA PRO A 89 13.70 -30.78 13.95
C PRO A 89 13.00 -30.30 12.67
N ARG A 90 12.42 -29.08 12.66
CA ARG A 90 11.73 -28.47 11.52
C ARG A 90 12.72 -27.75 10.60
N SER A 91 12.34 -27.54 9.34
CA SER A 91 13.11 -26.68 8.45
C SER A 91 13.01 -25.22 8.89
N LEU A 92 14.01 -24.40 8.55
CA LEU A 92 13.98 -22.96 8.85
C LEU A 92 12.73 -22.28 8.28
N GLN A 93 12.27 -22.67 7.09
CA GLN A 93 11.01 -22.20 6.49
C GLN A 93 9.81 -22.51 7.40
N GLN A 94 9.70 -23.73 7.93
CA GLN A 94 8.59 -24.13 8.80
C GLN A 94 8.61 -23.38 10.14
N VAL A 95 9.79 -23.07 10.68
CA VAL A 95 9.94 -22.28 11.91
C VAL A 95 9.54 -20.83 11.68
N VAL A 96 10.02 -20.21 10.59
CA VAL A 96 9.65 -18.83 10.22
C VAL A 96 8.15 -18.73 9.92
N ASP A 97 7.58 -19.68 9.16
CA ASP A 97 6.15 -19.71 8.86
C ASP A 97 5.28 -19.90 10.10
N GLU A 98 5.79 -20.52 11.16
CA GLU A 98 5.08 -20.60 12.43
C GLU A 98 5.05 -19.25 13.16
N GLY A 99 6.15 -18.48 13.11
CA GLY A 99 6.15 -17.09 13.58
C GLY A 99 5.15 -16.22 12.81
N VAL A 100 5.09 -16.40 11.49
CA VAL A 100 4.10 -15.72 10.62
C VAL A 100 2.67 -16.09 11.01
N ARG A 101 2.38 -17.39 11.13
CA ARG A 101 1.06 -17.88 11.55
C ARG A 101 0.65 -17.32 12.91
N LYS A 102 1.57 -17.34 13.89
CA LYS A 102 1.34 -16.80 15.24
C LYS A 102 1.03 -15.30 15.20
N ALA A 103 1.77 -14.52 14.43
CA ALA A 103 1.47 -13.09 14.24
C ALA A 103 0.10 -12.88 13.60
N TYR A 104 -0.22 -13.57 12.51
CA TYR A 104 -1.43 -13.30 11.75
C TYR A 104 -2.71 -13.74 12.47
N LEU A 105 -2.61 -14.75 13.33
CA LEU A 105 -3.70 -15.27 14.15
C LEU A 105 -3.70 -14.70 15.58
N HIS A 106 -2.93 -13.63 15.85
CA HIS A 106 -2.88 -13.02 17.18
C HIS A 106 -4.29 -12.59 17.62
N PRO A 107 -4.79 -13.04 18.79
CA PRO A 107 -6.19 -12.84 19.18
C PRO A 107 -6.56 -11.36 19.34
N ASP A 108 -5.64 -10.56 19.87
CA ASP A 108 -5.89 -9.13 20.16
C ASP A 108 -5.64 -8.22 18.96
N ASN A 109 -4.96 -8.72 17.92
CA ASN A 109 -4.63 -7.95 16.74
C ASN A 109 -4.54 -8.88 15.52
N LYS A 110 -5.68 -9.45 15.15
CA LYS A 110 -5.78 -10.35 14.01
C LYS A 110 -5.43 -9.60 12.73
N LEU A 111 -4.51 -10.16 11.94
CA LEU A 111 -4.09 -9.62 10.65
C LEU A 111 -4.84 -10.32 9.51
N ARG A 112 -4.80 -9.76 8.30
CA ARG A 112 -5.53 -10.31 7.16
C ARG A 112 -4.69 -11.32 6.37
N ALA A 113 -5.10 -12.59 6.40
CA ALA A 113 -4.52 -13.63 5.55
C ALA A 113 -4.85 -13.39 4.06
N SER A 114 -3.81 -13.19 3.26
CA SER A 114 -3.87 -12.77 1.85
C SER A 114 -3.14 -13.73 0.90
N ILE A 115 -2.57 -14.83 1.40
CA ILE A 115 -1.87 -15.85 0.60
C ILE A 115 -2.84 -16.92 0.09
N LEU A 116 -2.63 -17.34 -1.16
CA LEU A 116 -3.45 -18.35 -1.84
C LEU A 116 -2.54 -19.53 -2.26
N ALA A 117 -2.89 -20.75 -1.86
CA ALA A 117 -2.04 -21.94 -2.01
C ALA A 117 -1.84 -22.39 -3.47
N ASP A 118 -2.84 -22.17 -4.32
CA ASP A 118 -2.85 -22.59 -5.72
C ASP A 118 -3.06 -21.36 -6.62
N PRO A 119 -2.00 -20.59 -6.91
CA PRO A 119 -2.12 -19.27 -7.53
C PRO A 119 -2.65 -19.31 -8.97
N ALA A 120 -2.46 -20.43 -9.67
CA ALA A 120 -2.85 -20.60 -11.07
C ALA A 120 -4.29 -21.11 -11.23
N PHE A 121 -4.80 -21.93 -10.30
CA PHE A 121 -6.10 -22.57 -10.46
C PHE A 121 -7.07 -22.21 -9.34
N SER A 122 -7.13 -23.02 -8.27
CA SER A 122 -8.20 -22.94 -7.26
C SER A 122 -8.10 -21.72 -6.35
N ARG A 123 -6.91 -21.13 -6.20
CA ARG A 123 -6.67 -19.88 -5.46
C ARG A 123 -7.26 -19.87 -4.05
N VAL A 124 -7.26 -21.02 -3.38
CA VAL A 124 -7.78 -21.18 -2.02
C VAL A 124 -6.89 -20.42 -1.02
N ASN A 125 -7.50 -19.59 -0.18
CA ASN A 125 -6.80 -18.82 0.84
C ASN A 125 -6.25 -19.75 1.95
N THR A 126 -5.01 -19.51 2.39
CA THR A 126 -4.33 -20.32 3.41
C THR A 126 -4.79 -20.03 4.84
N LYS A 127 -5.52 -18.94 5.05
CA LYS A 127 -6.14 -18.50 6.32
C LYS A 127 -5.17 -18.10 7.44
N ASP A 128 -3.88 -18.27 7.23
CA ASP A 128 -2.82 -17.91 8.17
C ASP A 128 -1.68 -17.08 7.55
N ASN A 129 -1.84 -16.69 6.28
CA ASN A 129 -0.88 -15.91 5.50
C ASN A 129 0.47 -16.60 5.24
N THR A 130 0.55 -17.92 5.41
CA THR A 130 1.72 -18.73 5.04
C THR A 130 1.54 -19.35 3.65
N PRO A 131 2.64 -19.77 2.97
CA PRO A 131 4.04 -19.59 3.36
C PRO A 131 4.55 -18.16 3.15
N SER A 132 5.54 -17.77 3.94
CA SER A 132 6.34 -16.56 3.73
C SER A 132 7.41 -16.77 2.64
N VAL A 133 7.89 -15.67 2.08
CA VAL A 133 9.04 -15.67 1.15
C VAL A 133 10.33 -15.51 1.94
N LEU A 134 10.99 -16.63 2.23
CA LEU A 134 12.24 -16.68 3.00
C LEU A 134 13.47 -16.67 2.08
N ASN A 135 14.40 -15.75 2.36
CA ASN A 135 15.72 -15.69 1.76
C ASN A 135 16.78 -15.85 2.85
N VAL A 136 17.79 -16.69 2.60
CA VAL A 136 18.84 -16.98 3.57
C VAL A 136 20.20 -16.78 2.92
N GLU A 137 21.04 -15.98 3.56
CA GLU A 137 22.45 -15.78 3.23
C GLU A 137 23.31 -16.30 4.38
N MET A 138 24.26 -17.19 4.09
CA MET A 138 25.22 -17.65 5.11
C MET A 138 26.34 -16.63 5.25
N VAL A 139 26.61 -16.17 6.47
CA VAL A 139 27.63 -15.15 6.76
C VAL A 139 28.58 -15.61 7.89
N PRO A 140 29.83 -15.14 7.94
CA PRO A 140 30.71 -15.43 9.07
C PRO A 140 30.16 -14.92 10.41
N GLY A 141 30.48 -15.62 11.49
CA GLY A 141 30.19 -15.20 12.87
C GLY A 141 29.03 -15.94 13.52
N ALA A 142 28.69 -15.48 14.73
CA ALA A 142 27.84 -16.17 15.70
C ALA A 142 26.53 -15.43 16.00
N LYS A 143 25.98 -14.75 15.00
CA LYS A 143 24.71 -14.01 15.08
C LYS A 143 23.80 -14.35 13.91
N VAL A 144 22.50 -14.21 14.12
CA VAL A 144 21.49 -14.30 13.06
C VAL A 144 20.82 -12.92 12.94
N VAL A 145 21.05 -12.23 11.83
CA VAL A 145 20.39 -10.94 11.52
C VAL A 145 19.17 -11.23 10.66
N ILE A 146 18.03 -10.67 11.04
CA ILE A 146 16.74 -10.94 10.42
C ILE A 146 16.10 -9.61 10.05
N ASP A 147 15.83 -9.42 8.76
CA ASP A 147 15.02 -8.34 8.24
C ASP A 147 13.66 -8.92 7.85
N VAL A 148 12.60 -8.44 8.49
CA VAL A 148 11.22 -8.88 8.22
C VAL A 148 10.47 -7.73 7.57
N ALA A 149 9.76 -8.00 6.48
CA ALA A 149 8.89 -7.04 5.82
C ALA A 149 7.51 -7.63 5.52
N ALA A 150 6.48 -6.78 5.65
CA ALA A 150 5.10 -7.12 5.33
C ALA A 150 4.65 -6.33 4.09
N LYS A 151 4.77 -6.94 2.91
CA LYS A 151 4.66 -6.22 1.63
C LYS A 151 3.24 -6.25 1.07
N GLY A 152 2.62 -5.08 0.96
CA GLY A 152 1.28 -4.98 0.37
C GLY A 152 1.27 -5.40 -1.11
N GLY A 153 0.30 -6.23 -1.50
CA GLY A 153 0.17 -6.74 -2.87
C GLY A 153 -0.02 -5.61 -3.89
N GLY A 154 -0.61 -4.49 -3.48
CA GLY A 154 -0.75 -3.29 -4.31
C GLY A 154 0.58 -2.70 -4.77
N SER A 155 1.59 -2.64 -3.89
CA SER A 155 2.95 -2.24 -4.26
C SER A 155 3.72 -3.35 -4.95
N GLU A 156 3.56 -4.60 -4.50
CA GLU A 156 4.27 -5.75 -5.08
C GLU A 156 4.01 -5.89 -6.59
N ASN A 157 2.73 -5.77 -6.98
CA ASN A 157 2.29 -5.90 -8.36
C ASN A 157 2.74 -4.75 -9.28
N LYS A 158 3.39 -3.73 -8.73
CA LYS A 158 3.97 -2.60 -9.49
C LYS A 158 5.48 -2.75 -9.70
N SER A 159 6.05 -3.87 -9.30
CA SER A 159 7.45 -4.22 -9.60
C SER A 159 7.70 -4.25 -11.10
N LYS A 160 8.86 -3.73 -11.52
CA LYS A 160 9.33 -3.66 -12.90
C LYS A 160 10.70 -4.28 -13.02
N PHE A 161 10.95 -4.94 -14.14
CA PHE A 161 12.24 -5.53 -14.46
C PHE A 161 12.54 -5.35 -15.94
N LYS A 162 13.81 -5.07 -16.26
CA LYS A 162 14.30 -5.01 -17.63
C LYS A 162 15.73 -5.54 -17.70
N MET A 163 15.99 -6.41 -18.67
CA MET A 163 17.36 -6.66 -19.14
C MET A 163 17.74 -5.50 -20.05
N MET A 164 18.47 -4.53 -19.50
CA MET A 164 18.90 -3.35 -20.24
C MET A 164 20.15 -3.66 -21.06
N ASN A 165 20.35 -2.92 -22.16
CA ASN A 165 21.66 -2.88 -22.79
C ASN A 165 22.62 -2.08 -21.87
N PRO A 166 23.93 -2.39 -21.86
CA PRO A 166 24.89 -1.67 -21.03
C PRO A 166 24.84 -0.14 -21.18
N SER A 167 24.57 0.34 -22.41
CA SER A 167 24.47 1.75 -22.78
C SER A 167 23.14 2.42 -22.43
N ASP A 168 22.11 1.67 -22.03
CA ASP A 168 20.79 2.25 -21.74
C ASP A 168 20.84 3.08 -20.43
N SER A 169 20.09 4.19 -20.42
CA SER A 169 19.91 5.06 -19.26
C SER A 169 18.92 4.47 -18.27
N ILE A 170 19.37 4.24 -17.03
CA ILE A 170 18.50 3.80 -15.93
C ILE A 170 17.47 4.90 -15.60
N VAL A 171 17.91 6.17 -15.64
CA VAL A 171 17.06 7.34 -15.38
C VAL A 171 15.90 7.38 -16.36
N ASP A 172 16.17 7.26 -17.66
CA ASP A 172 15.12 7.33 -18.68
C ASP A 172 14.11 6.20 -18.51
N TRP A 173 14.60 4.99 -18.21
CA TRP A 173 13.73 3.84 -17.96
C TRP A 173 12.86 4.03 -16.69
N VAL A 174 13.43 4.54 -15.60
CA VAL A 174 12.64 4.83 -14.38
C VAL A 174 11.56 5.87 -14.67
N LEU A 175 11.89 6.96 -15.36
CA LEU A 175 10.93 8.01 -15.70
C LEU A 175 9.85 7.54 -16.69
N GLU A 176 10.17 6.58 -17.55
CA GLU A 176 9.18 5.91 -18.41
C GLU A 176 8.23 5.02 -17.59
N MET A 177 8.75 4.29 -16.59
CA MET A 177 8.01 3.29 -15.84
C MET A 177 7.15 3.88 -14.72
N VAL A 178 7.62 4.91 -14.00
CA VAL A 178 6.92 5.47 -12.84
C VAL A 178 5.49 5.93 -13.17
N PRO A 179 5.22 6.68 -14.26
CA PRO A 179 3.85 7.02 -14.64
C PRO A 179 2.95 5.82 -14.91
N GLN A 180 3.50 4.71 -15.43
CA GLN A 180 2.75 3.48 -15.70
C GLN A 180 2.40 2.70 -14.43
N MET A 181 3.08 2.96 -13.32
CA MET A 181 2.73 2.38 -12.03
C MET A 181 1.47 3.01 -11.46
N GLY A 182 1.15 4.24 -11.87
CA GLY A 182 -0.01 5.00 -11.40
C GLY A 182 -0.01 5.20 -9.88
N ALA A 183 -1.17 5.44 -9.31
CA ALA A 183 -1.37 5.61 -7.87
C ALA A 183 -1.63 4.28 -7.14
N GLY A 184 -1.63 3.15 -7.87
CA GLY A 184 -1.96 1.81 -7.33
C GLY A 184 -1.10 1.35 -6.15
N TRP A 185 0.13 1.86 -6.05
CA TRP A 185 1.08 1.57 -4.98
C TRP A 185 1.04 2.57 -3.81
N CYS A 186 0.06 3.49 -3.77
CA CYS A 186 -0.15 4.44 -2.67
C CYS A 186 1.09 5.32 -2.34
N PRO A 187 1.55 6.16 -3.28
CA PRO A 187 2.53 7.20 -2.96
C PRO A 187 1.99 8.21 -1.91
N PRO A 188 2.86 8.90 -1.16
CA PRO A 188 4.32 8.85 -1.26
C PRO A 188 4.92 7.69 -0.46
N GLY A 189 5.95 7.09 -1.04
CA GLY A 189 6.71 6.02 -0.42
C GLY A 189 8.13 6.00 -1.00
N MET A 190 8.72 4.84 -1.24
CA MET A 190 10.09 4.75 -1.77
C MET A 190 10.14 3.94 -3.06
N LEU A 191 11.18 4.12 -3.88
CA LEU A 191 11.52 3.17 -4.94
C LEU A 191 12.83 2.48 -4.61
N GLY A 192 12.84 1.16 -4.60
CA GLY A 192 14.04 0.34 -4.49
C GLY A 192 14.47 -0.08 -5.89
N ILE A 193 15.73 0.15 -6.20
CA ILE A 193 16.34 -0.14 -7.49
C ILE A 193 17.48 -1.13 -7.26
N GLY A 194 17.40 -2.25 -7.96
CA GLY A 194 18.41 -3.30 -7.95
C GLY A 194 19.12 -3.33 -9.29
N ILE A 195 20.46 -3.27 -9.29
CA ILE A 195 21.26 -3.18 -10.51
C ILE A 195 22.29 -4.31 -10.54
N GLY A 196 22.33 -5.05 -11.66
CA GLY A 196 23.36 -6.05 -11.88
C GLY A 196 23.04 -7.44 -11.34
N GLY A 197 24.07 -8.29 -11.23
CA GLY A 197 23.90 -9.73 -11.01
C GLY A 197 23.15 -10.42 -12.17
N THR A 198 22.17 -11.23 -11.81
CA THR A 198 21.20 -11.88 -12.70
C THR A 198 19.79 -11.29 -12.46
N ALA A 199 18.79 -11.75 -13.20
CA ALA A 199 17.43 -11.21 -13.08
C ALA A 199 16.88 -11.31 -11.64
N GLU A 200 17.04 -12.47 -11.03
CA GLU A 200 16.63 -12.77 -9.66
C GLU A 200 17.42 -11.95 -8.64
N LYS A 201 18.75 -11.79 -8.83
CA LYS A 201 19.57 -11.00 -7.91
C LYS A 201 19.19 -9.53 -7.95
N ALA A 202 18.93 -8.94 -9.12
CA ALA A 202 18.46 -7.56 -9.23
C ALA A 202 17.12 -7.36 -8.51
N MET A 203 16.16 -8.27 -8.67
CA MET A 203 14.88 -8.20 -7.96
C MET A 203 15.04 -8.30 -6.45
N LEU A 204 15.93 -9.18 -5.96
CA LEU A 204 16.24 -9.29 -4.52
C LEU A 204 16.89 -8.01 -3.99
N LEU A 205 17.87 -7.43 -4.69
CA LEU A 205 18.52 -6.17 -4.31
C LEU A 205 17.52 -5.02 -4.23
N ALA A 206 16.66 -4.89 -5.25
CA ALA A 206 15.60 -3.88 -5.27
C ALA A 206 14.61 -4.05 -4.11
N LYS A 207 14.37 -5.29 -3.66
CA LYS A 207 13.50 -5.58 -2.52
C LYS A 207 14.19 -5.24 -1.20
N GLN A 208 15.43 -5.68 -1.04
CA GLN A 208 16.21 -5.54 0.18
C GLN A 208 16.48 -4.07 0.50
N SER A 209 16.83 -3.27 -0.51
CA SER A 209 17.15 -1.85 -0.32
C SER A 209 15.98 -1.01 0.20
N LEU A 210 14.73 -1.48 0.05
CA LEU A 210 13.53 -0.82 0.61
C LEU A 210 13.42 -0.91 2.14
N MET A 211 14.29 -1.68 2.78
CA MET A 211 14.38 -1.77 4.24
C MET A 211 15.54 -0.92 4.79
N ASP A 212 16.29 -0.21 3.94
CA ASP A 212 17.29 0.74 4.41
C ASP A 212 16.62 2.01 4.97
N PRO A 213 17.22 2.67 5.98
CA PRO A 213 16.65 3.87 6.59
C PRO A 213 16.44 5.00 5.57
N ILE A 214 15.35 5.75 5.64
CA ILE A 214 15.10 6.92 4.80
C ILE A 214 16.03 8.09 5.22
N ASP A 215 16.96 8.43 4.35
CA ASP A 215 18.06 9.38 4.59
C ASP A 215 18.24 10.39 3.45
N MET A 216 17.26 10.52 2.52
CA MET A 216 17.38 11.44 1.38
C MET A 216 17.63 12.90 1.80
N THR A 217 16.98 13.38 2.86
CA THR A 217 17.19 14.74 3.36
C THR A 217 18.65 14.97 3.80
N GLU A 218 19.23 13.98 4.47
CA GLU A 218 20.62 14.03 4.93
C GLU A 218 21.58 13.94 3.74
N LEU A 219 21.28 13.08 2.77
CA LEU A 219 22.03 12.94 1.52
C LEU A 219 22.05 14.25 0.72
N LEU A 220 20.90 14.92 0.54
CA LEU A 220 20.82 16.21 -0.14
C LEU A 220 21.64 17.29 0.59
N ALA A 221 21.62 17.31 1.92
CA ALA A 221 22.34 18.29 2.72
C ALA A 221 23.86 18.10 2.66
N ARG A 222 24.34 16.85 2.72
CA ARG A 222 25.79 16.56 2.70
C ARG A 222 26.39 16.45 1.29
N GLY A 223 25.56 16.23 0.28
CA GLY A 223 25.96 15.93 -1.10
C GLY A 223 26.39 14.47 -1.32
N PRO A 224 26.40 13.99 -2.58
CA PRO A 224 26.79 12.63 -2.88
C PRO A 224 28.30 12.44 -2.73
N SER A 225 28.68 11.27 -2.24
CA SER A 225 30.07 10.83 -2.05
C SER A 225 30.58 9.91 -3.16
N ASN A 226 29.66 9.41 -4.00
CA ASN A 226 29.94 8.45 -5.06
C ASN A 226 28.87 8.52 -6.18
N PRO A 227 29.12 7.93 -7.36
CA PRO A 227 28.18 7.97 -8.49
C PRO A 227 26.81 7.31 -8.23
N THR A 228 26.72 6.37 -7.29
CA THR A 228 25.43 5.75 -6.94
C THR A 228 24.56 6.73 -6.17
N GLU A 229 25.15 7.52 -5.27
CA GLU A 229 24.45 8.60 -4.58
C GLU A 229 24.07 9.75 -5.53
N GLU A 230 24.91 10.06 -6.52
CA GLU A 230 24.55 11.02 -7.59
C GLU A 230 23.31 10.55 -8.35
N LEU A 231 23.29 9.27 -8.79
CA LEU A 231 22.15 8.67 -9.47
C LEU A 231 20.89 8.66 -8.58
N ARG A 232 21.06 8.37 -7.28
CA ARG A 232 19.97 8.35 -6.30
C ARG A 232 19.29 9.71 -6.16
N ILE A 233 20.08 10.80 -6.06
CA ILE A 233 19.59 12.18 -6.03
C ILE A 233 18.91 12.54 -7.35
N GLU A 234 19.55 12.26 -8.49
CA GLU A 234 19.00 12.58 -9.81
C GLU A 234 17.64 11.93 -10.03
N LEU A 235 17.50 10.65 -9.65
CA LEU A 235 16.23 9.93 -9.73
C LEU A 235 15.18 10.51 -8.78
N TYR A 236 15.55 10.84 -7.54
CA TYR A 236 14.62 11.43 -6.57
C TYR A 236 14.04 12.76 -7.08
N GLU A 237 14.90 13.66 -7.56
CA GLU A 237 14.48 14.95 -8.09
C GLU A 237 13.61 14.79 -9.34
N LYS A 238 14.05 13.98 -10.31
CA LYS A 238 13.32 13.81 -11.58
C LYS A 238 11.99 13.08 -11.39
N VAL A 239 11.90 12.09 -10.50
CA VAL A 239 10.64 11.39 -10.20
C VAL A 239 9.64 12.34 -9.54
N ASN A 240 10.07 13.15 -8.57
CA ASN A 240 9.19 14.14 -7.95
C ASN A 240 8.79 15.25 -8.93
N ALA A 241 9.67 15.64 -9.86
CA ALA A 241 9.36 16.59 -10.93
C ALA A 241 8.32 16.09 -11.96
N LEU A 242 7.98 14.79 -11.97
CA LEU A 242 6.83 14.29 -12.75
C LEU A 242 5.49 14.83 -12.24
N GLY A 243 5.45 15.41 -11.04
CA GLY A 243 4.27 16.04 -10.46
C GLY A 243 3.15 15.07 -10.11
N ILE A 244 3.41 13.75 -10.05
CA ILE A 244 2.39 12.72 -9.75
C ILE A 244 1.79 12.96 -8.35
N GLY A 245 2.65 13.21 -7.36
CA GLY A 245 2.26 13.58 -5.99
C GLY A 245 1.65 12.43 -5.18
N ALA A 246 1.28 12.74 -3.94
CA ALA A 246 0.64 11.79 -3.03
C ALA A 246 -0.66 11.24 -3.66
N GLN A 247 -0.84 9.92 -3.61
CA GLN A 247 -1.98 9.19 -4.19
C GLN A 247 -2.23 9.48 -5.69
N GLY A 248 -1.28 10.07 -6.43
CA GLY A 248 -1.50 10.49 -7.82
C GLY A 248 -2.41 11.70 -7.99
N LEU A 249 -2.61 12.49 -6.92
CA LEU A 249 -3.48 13.67 -6.88
C LEU A 249 -2.80 14.95 -7.40
N GLY A 250 -1.56 14.84 -7.87
CA GLY A 250 -0.72 15.97 -8.22
C GLY A 250 -0.12 16.64 -6.98
N GLY A 251 1.18 16.93 -7.01
CA GLY A 251 1.88 17.53 -5.87
C GLY A 251 3.39 17.39 -5.97
N LEU A 252 4.08 17.72 -4.89
CA LEU A 252 5.54 17.76 -4.83
C LEU A 252 6.16 16.41 -4.50
N ALA A 253 5.48 15.58 -3.70
CA ALA A 253 6.03 14.33 -3.19
C ALA A 253 5.36 13.10 -3.83
N THR A 254 6.04 12.48 -4.78
CA THR A 254 5.71 11.14 -5.30
C THR A 254 6.51 10.06 -4.56
N VAL A 255 7.78 10.34 -4.31
CA VAL A 255 8.70 9.51 -3.52
C VAL A 255 9.28 10.33 -2.38
N LEU A 256 9.46 9.70 -1.23
CA LEU A 256 10.21 10.21 -0.09
C LEU A 256 11.70 9.85 -0.21
N ASP A 257 12.01 8.76 -0.92
CA ASP A 257 13.37 8.30 -1.14
C ASP A 257 13.48 7.37 -2.37
N ILE A 258 14.69 7.28 -2.92
CA ILE A 258 15.14 6.27 -3.88
C ILE A 258 16.23 5.45 -3.20
N LYS A 259 16.17 4.13 -3.24
CA LYS A 259 17.19 3.23 -2.71
C LYS A 259 17.83 2.48 -3.85
N ILE A 260 19.16 2.41 -3.90
CA ILE A 260 19.89 1.72 -4.96
C ILE A 260 20.83 0.71 -4.31
N ALA A 261 20.70 -0.55 -4.69
CA ALA A 261 21.65 -1.61 -4.35
C ALA A 261 22.11 -2.29 -5.63
N ASP A 262 23.43 -2.47 -5.77
CA ASP A 262 24.03 -3.04 -6.97
C ASP A 262 24.87 -4.29 -6.67
N TRP A 263 25.18 -5.02 -7.74
CA TRP A 263 26.01 -6.21 -7.70
C TRP A 263 26.78 -6.38 -9.01
N PRO A 264 28.00 -6.96 -8.99
CA PRO A 264 28.72 -7.29 -10.21
C PRO A 264 27.85 -8.07 -11.21
N THR A 265 27.93 -7.71 -12.49
CA THR A 265 27.13 -8.31 -13.56
C THR A 265 28.01 -8.81 -14.69
N HIS A 266 27.50 -9.74 -15.50
CA HIS A 266 28.16 -10.18 -16.72
C HIS A 266 28.27 -9.01 -17.70
N ALA A 267 29.39 -8.89 -18.42
CA ALA A 267 29.69 -7.73 -19.28
C ALA A 267 28.62 -7.45 -20.37
N ALA A 268 27.90 -8.49 -20.82
CA ALA A 268 26.82 -8.38 -21.80
C ALA A 268 25.43 -8.11 -21.19
N SER A 269 25.32 -7.94 -19.87
CA SER A 269 24.03 -7.90 -19.16
C SER A 269 23.97 -6.72 -18.19
N LYS A 270 22.86 -5.98 -18.22
CA LYS A 270 22.51 -4.98 -17.21
C LYS A 270 21.09 -5.24 -16.70
N PRO A 271 20.89 -6.26 -15.84
CA PRO A 271 19.61 -6.49 -15.20
C PRO A 271 19.29 -5.30 -14.28
N VAL A 272 18.11 -4.72 -14.43
CA VAL A 272 17.64 -3.64 -13.55
C VAL A 272 16.22 -3.95 -13.11
N ALA A 273 16.01 -3.90 -11.80
CA ALA A 273 14.71 -4.04 -11.16
C ALA A 273 14.34 -2.74 -10.45
N MET A 274 13.04 -2.42 -10.44
CA MET A 274 12.47 -1.32 -9.67
C MET A 274 11.24 -1.82 -8.93
N ILE A 275 11.21 -1.65 -7.62
CA ILE A 275 10.13 -2.10 -6.74
C ILE A 275 9.69 -0.92 -5.87
N PRO A 276 8.41 -0.53 -5.88
CA PRO A 276 7.94 0.50 -4.97
C PRO A 276 7.73 -0.03 -3.56
N ASN A 277 7.90 0.82 -2.57
CA ASN A 277 7.36 0.69 -1.24
C ASN A 277 6.24 1.70 -1.03
N CYS A 278 5.06 1.21 -0.67
CA CYS A 278 3.87 2.03 -0.47
C CYS A 278 3.90 2.83 0.84
N ALA A 279 2.90 3.68 1.05
CA ALA A 279 2.69 4.39 2.30
C ALA A 279 2.61 3.48 3.54
N ALA A 280 2.19 2.22 3.41
CA ALA A 280 2.34 1.22 4.46
C ALA A 280 3.77 0.66 4.48
N THR A 281 4.72 1.48 4.92
CA THR A 281 6.13 1.11 5.11
C THR A 281 6.27 0.24 6.34
N ARG A 282 6.49 -1.07 6.14
CA ARG A 282 6.47 -2.07 7.21
C ARG A 282 7.64 -3.01 7.07
N HIS A 283 8.70 -2.71 7.80
CA HIS A 283 9.85 -3.58 7.95
C HIS A 283 10.45 -3.40 9.35
N ALA A 284 11.18 -4.42 9.80
CA ALA A 284 11.88 -4.43 11.07
C ALA A 284 13.19 -5.19 10.93
N HIS A 285 14.16 -4.80 11.76
CA HIS A 285 15.49 -5.39 11.82
C HIS A 285 15.73 -5.91 13.23
N VAL A 286 16.01 -7.19 13.37
CA VAL A 286 16.28 -7.84 14.66
C VAL A 286 17.50 -8.74 14.54
N THR A 287 18.16 -8.99 15.68
CA THR A 287 19.34 -9.85 15.72
C THR A 287 19.22 -10.83 16.87
N LEU A 288 19.49 -12.10 16.60
CA LEU A 288 19.59 -13.16 17.60
C LEU A 288 21.05 -13.55 17.81
N ASP A 289 21.41 -13.78 19.07
CA ASP A 289 22.74 -14.22 19.50
C ASP A 289 22.69 -15.44 20.45
N GLY A 290 21.51 -16.07 20.57
CA GLY A 290 21.25 -17.22 21.43
C GLY A 290 20.90 -16.88 22.89
N SER A 291 20.76 -15.59 23.24
CA SER A 291 20.33 -15.16 24.58
C SER A 291 18.82 -15.26 24.82
N GLY A 292 18.02 -15.36 23.75
CA GLY A 292 16.55 -15.42 23.80
C GLY A 292 15.92 -14.77 22.56
N PRO A 293 14.60 -14.56 22.56
CA PRO A 293 13.92 -13.80 21.52
C PRO A 293 14.34 -12.32 21.53
N ALA A 294 14.28 -11.68 20.36
CA ALA A 294 14.51 -10.25 20.20
C ALA A 294 13.20 -9.50 20.02
N PHE A 295 13.07 -8.36 20.70
CA PHE A 295 11.89 -7.50 20.67
C PHE A 295 12.28 -6.09 20.23
N LEU A 296 11.36 -5.40 19.57
CA LEU A 296 11.55 -4.02 19.12
C LEU A 296 11.00 -3.04 20.15
N GLU A 297 11.74 -1.97 20.42
CA GLU A 297 11.26 -0.89 21.27
C GLU A 297 10.20 -0.06 20.54
N PRO A 298 8.99 0.13 21.11
CA PRO A 298 7.98 1.02 20.54
C PRO A 298 8.50 2.44 20.34
N PRO A 299 8.08 3.12 19.25
CA PRO A 299 8.49 4.50 19.02
C PRO A 299 7.87 5.43 20.06
N VAL A 300 8.58 6.52 20.37
CA VAL A 300 8.05 7.58 21.24
C VAL A 300 7.01 8.40 20.48
N LEU A 301 5.73 8.26 20.83
CA LEU A 301 4.63 8.95 20.13
C LEU A 301 4.71 10.48 20.16
N ALA A 302 5.42 11.05 21.14
CA ALA A 302 5.66 12.49 21.19
C ALA A 302 6.51 13.00 20.00
N ASP A 303 7.30 12.13 19.37
CA ASP A 303 8.14 12.44 18.21
C ASP A 303 7.36 12.42 16.88
N TYR A 304 6.11 11.95 16.89
CA TYR A 304 5.27 12.02 15.69
C TYR A 304 4.96 13.47 15.36
N PRO A 305 4.89 13.85 14.06
CA PRO A 305 4.37 15.14 13.64
C PRO A 305 2.99 15.38 14.27
N GLN A 306 2.82 16.56 14.87
CA GLN A 306 1.55 16.93 15.50
C GLN A 306 0.56 17.39 14.43
N ILE A 307 -0.12 16.42 13.81
CA ILE A 307 -1.14 16.64 12.79
C ILE A 307 -2.52 16.48 13.43
N ASP A 308 -3.21 17.59 13.64
CA ASP A 308 -4.63 17.61 13.99
C ASP A 308 -5.44 17.57 12.68
N TRP A 309 -5.57 16.39 12.09
CA TRP A 309 -6.39 16.24 10.89
C TRP A 309 -7.86 16.20 11.28
N ALA A 310 -8.63 17.10 10.67
CA ALA A 310 -10.07 17.04 10.62
C ALA A 310 -10.50 17.18 9.15
N PRO A 311 -11.64 16.59 8.76
CA PRO A 311 -12.22 16.84 7.45
C PRO A 311 -12.35 18.34 7.19
N ASP A 312 -12.00 18.77 5.98
CA ASP A 312 -12.13 20.19 5.61
C ASP A 312 -13.59 20.65 5.78
N LYS A 313 -13.78 21.81 6.41
CA LYS A 313 -15.09 22.45 6.58
C LYS A 313 -15.78 22.75 5.25
N ALA A 314 -15.01 22.92 4.17
CA ALA A 314 -15.50 23.12 2.81
C ALA A 314 -15.83 21.80 2.08
N ALA A 315 -15.63 20.63 2.70
CA ALA A 315 -16.01 19.36 2.10
C ALA A 315 -17.54 19.28 1.91
N ILE A 316 -17.95 18.74 0.76
CA ILE A 316 -19.36 18.55 0.42
C ILE A 316 -19.89 17.39 1.27
N ARG A 317 -20.91 17.66 2.09
CA ARG A 317 -21.58 16.63 2.88
C ARG A 317 -22.67 15.98 2.05
N VAL A 318 -22.66 14.65 1.98
CA VAL A 318 -23.56 13.86 1.15
C VAL A 318 -24.30 12.84 2.01
N ASP A 319 -25.62 12.88 1.94
CA ASP A 319 -26.50 11.83 2.45
C ASP A 319 -26.71 10.77 1.36
N LEU A 320 -26.14 9.59 1.60
CA LEU A 320 -26.21 8.43 0.71
C LEU A 320 -27.62 7.86 0.59
N ASP A 321 -28.43 7.96 1.65
CA ASP A 321 -29.77 7.34 1.68
C ASP A 321 -30.78 8.13 0.83
N ASN A 322 -30.47 9.40 0.53
CA ASN A 322 -31.25 10.29 -0.32
C ASN A 322 -30.47 10.79 -1.55
N LEU A 323 -29.38 10.10 -1.93
CA LEU A 323 -28.52 10.50 -3.05
C LEU A 323 -29.24 10.37 -4.39
N THR A 324 -29.18 11.40 -5.23
CA THR A 324 -29.77 11.40 -6.57
C THR A 324 -28.72 11.48 -7.68
N PRO A 325 -29.04 11.02 -8.91
CA PRO A 325 -28.14 11.16 -10.07
C PRO A 325 -27.72 12.60 -10.35
N GLU A 326 -28.60 13.58 -10.12
CA GLU A 326 -28.32 15.00 -10.35
C GLU A 326 -27.26 15.54 -9.40
N VAL A 327 -27.29 15.11 -8.13
CA VAL A 327 -26.25 15.46 -7.14
C VAL A 327 -24.91 14.87 -7.56
N VAL A 328 -24.87 13.59 -7.94
CA VAL A 328 -23.64 12.94 -8.43
C VAL A 328 -23.10 13.66 -9.67
N ALA A 329 -23.96 14.02 -10.61
CA ALA A 329 -23.58 14.71 -11.82
C ALA A 329 -23.00 16.10 -11.57
N SER A 330 -23.31 16.74 -10.44
CA SER A 330 -22.82 18.06 -10.06
C SER A 330 -21.37 18.08 -9.57
N TRP A 331 -20.88 16.94 -9.07
CA TRP A 331 -19.52 16.79 -8.55
C TRP A 331 -18.46 17.00 -9.64
N LYS A 332 -17.34 17.62 -9.28
CA LYS A 332 -16.19 17.86 -10.16
C LYS A 332 -14.96 17.16 -9.63
N GLN A 333 -14.07 16.74 -10.55
CA GLN A 333 -12.80 16.13 -10.15
C GLN A 333 -12.04 17.02 -9.13
N GLY A 334 -11.55 16.42 -8.05
CA GLY A 334 -10.89 17.12 -6.95
C GLY A 334 -11.81 17.61 -5.83
N ASP A 335 -13.14 17.57 -6.00
CA ASP A 335 -14.07 17.84 -4.91
C ASP A 335 -13.86 16.84 -3.77
N ARG A 336 -13.88 17.35 -2.54
CA ARG A 336 -13.76 16.55 -1.31
C ARG A 336 -15.15 16.36 -0.73
N ILE A 337 -15.48 15.11 -0.42
CA ILE A 337 -16.82 14.68 -0.04
C ILE A 337 -16.75 13.91 1.28
N LEU A 338 -17.76 14.13 2.12
CA LEU A 338 -18.02 13.36 3.33
C LEU A 338 -19.34 12.60 3.16
N LEU A 339 -19.25 11.28 3.00
CA LEU A 339 -20.41 10.40 2.81
C LEU A 339 -20.98 9.97 4.17
N SER A 340 -22.30 10.09 4.33
CA SER A 340 -23.04 9.54 5.48
C SER A 340 -24.26 8.76 4.98
N GLY A 341 -24.61 7.65 5.64
CA GLY A 341 -25.71 6.75 5.22
C GLY A 341 -25.19 5.39 4.76
N LYS A 342 -25.93 4.66 3.92
CA LYS A 342 -25.64 3.25 3.59
C LYS A 342 -24.96 3.05 2.24
N MET A 343 -23.77 2.45 2.24
CA MET A 343 -23.06 2.01 1.03
C MET A 343 -22.85 0.49 1.01
N LEU A 344 -22.81 -0.08 -0.19
CA LEU A 344 -22.47 -1.49 -0.39
C LEU A 344 -20.96 -1.67 -0.48
N THR A 345 -20.47 -2.89 -0.26
CA THR A 345 -19.08 -3.27 -0.55
C THR A 345 -19.02 -4.34 -1.60
N GLY A 346 -17.88 -4.47 -2.27
CA GLY A 346 -17.63 -5.61 -3.14
C GLY A 346 -16.35 -5.41 -3.94
N ARG A 347 -15.64 -6.49 -4.25
CA ARG A 347 -14.37 -6.43 -5.01
C ARG A 347 -14.25 -7.59 -6.00
N ASP A 348 -13.04 -8.01 -6.31
CA ASP A 348 -12.71 -8.91 -7.41
C ASP A 348 -13.66 -10.13 -7.54
N ALA A 349 -13.80 -10.94 -6.48
CA ALA A 349 -14.62 -12.16 -6.51
C ALA A 349 -16.13 -11.86 -6.57
N ALA A 350 -16.61 -10.88 -5.80
CA ALA A 350 -18.01 -10.46 -5.84
C ALA A 350 -18.43 -9.95 -7.22
N HIS A 351 -17.62 -9.09 -7.85
CA HIS A 351 -17.93 -8.56 -9.19
C HIS A 351 -17.91 -9.66 -10.25
N LYS A 352 -16.98 -10.62 -10.16
CA LYS A 352 -16.96 -11.77 -11.08
C LYS A 352 -18.22 -12.62 -10.92
N ARG A 353 -18.65 -12.87 -9.68
CA ARG A 353 -19.86 -13.64 -9.41
C ARG A 353 -21.12 -12.91 -9.88
N ILE A 354 -21.23 -11.60 -9.65
CA ILE A 354 -22.33 -10.77 -10.20
C ILE A 354 -22.38 -10.90 -11.72
N ALA A 355 -21.23 -10.76 -12.40
CA ALA A 355 -21.17 -10.90 -13.86
C ALA A 355 -21.67 -12.27 -14.34
N ASP A 356 -21.28 -13.34 -13.66
CA ASP A 356 -21.68 -14.71 -14.01
C ASP A 356 -23.18 -14.95 -13.79
N MET A 357 -23.74 -14.41 -12.71
CA MET A 357 -25.17 -14.49 -12.40
C MET A 357 -25.99 -13.74 -13.45
N LEU A 358 -25.62 -12.49 -13.77
CA LEU A 358 -26.28 -11.69 -14.80
C LEU A 358 -26.22 -12.36 -16.18
N ALA A 359 -25.08 -12.95 -16.55
CA ALA A 359 -24.93 -13.68 -17.80
C ALA A 359 -25.85 -14.91 -17.91
N LYS A 360 -26.28 -15.47 -16.77
CA LYS A 360 -27.23 -16.59 -16.69
C LYS A 360 -28.68 -16.15 -16.49
N GLY A 361 -28.93 -14.84 -16.33
CA GLY A 361 -30.25 -14.31 -15.99
C GLY A 361 -30.70 -14.64 -14.56
N GLU A 362 -29.76 -14.90 -13.65
CA GLU A 362 -30.04 -15.14 -12.23
C GLU A 362 -30.30 -13.82 -11.47
N GLU A 363 -31.17 -13.86 -10.46
CA GLU A 363 -31.42 -12.70 -9.60
C GLU A 363 -30.23 -12.41 -8.67
N LEU A 364 -29.85 -11.14 -8.55
CA LEU A 364 -28.78 -10.71 -7.65
C LEU A 364 -29.26 -10.70 -6.17
N PRO A 365 -28.37 -11.00 -5.21
CA PRO A 365 -28.74 -11.04 -3.79
C PRO A 365 -29.01 -9.66 -3.17
N VAL A 366 -28.68 -8.57 -3.88
CA VAL A 366 -28.84 -7.19 -3.44
C VAL A 366 -29.15 -6.28 -4.64
N GLU A 367 -29.92 -5.22 -4.41
CA GLU A 367 -30.19 -4.17 -5.41
C GLU A 367 -29.11 -3.08 -5.38
N PHE A 368 -28.60 -2.70 -6.56
CA PHE A 368 -27.57 -1.66 -6.72
C PHE A 368 -28.13 -0.30 -7.13
N LYS A 369 -29.41 -0.24 -7.52
CA LYS A 369 -30.06 0.99 -7.96
C LYS A 369 -30.03 2.05 -6.85
N GLY A 370 -29.51 3.23 -7.15
CA GLY A 370 -29.42 4.32 -6.19
C GLY A 370 -28.29 4.16 -5.17
N ARG A 371 -27.45 3.12 -5.27
CA ARG A 371 -26.43 2.82 -4.26
C ARG A 371 -25.04 3.30 -4.68
N VAL A 372 -24.16 3.42 -3.68
CA VAL A 372 -22.72 3.56 -3.86
C VAL A 372 -22.04 2.26 -3.43
N ILE A 373 -21.02 1.82 -4.18
CA ILE A 373 -20.25 0.61 -3.85
C ILE A 373 -18.80 0.95 -3.48
N TYR A 374 -18.30 0.38 -2.40
CA TYR A 374 -16.93 0.53 -1.91
C TYR A 374 -16.10 -0.73 -2.15
N TYR A 375 -14.98 -0.56 -2.86
CA TYR A 375 -14.03 -1.63 -3.14
C TYR A 375 -13.10 -1.85 -1.94
N VAL A 376 -13.50 -2.74 -1.04
CA VAL A 376 -12.77 -3.03 0.22
C VAL A 376 -12.75 -4.52 0.51
N GLY A 377 -11.69 -4.95 1.19
CA GLY A 377 -11.64 -6.23 1.89
C GLY A 377 -11.11 -5.96 3.29
N PRO A 378 -11.99 -5.76 4.29
CA PRO A 378 -11.61 -5.28 5.61
C PRO A 378 -10.81 -6.33 6.38
N VAL A 379 -10.07 -5.89 7.39
CA VAL A 379 -9.52 -6.78 8.43
C VAL A 379 -10.65 -7.26 9.32
N ASP A 380 -10.53 -8.47 9.85
CA ASP A 380 -11.47 -9.00 10.83
C ASP A 380 -11.54 -8.05 12.06
N PRO A 381 -12.75 -7.73 12.55
CA PRO A 381 -12.92 -6.93 13.75
C PRO A 381 -12.41 -7.69 14.98
N VAL A 382 -11.86 -6.96 15.95
CA VAL A 382 -11.50 -7.47 17.28
C VAL A 382 -12.25 -6.72 18.38
N GLY A 383 -12.53 -7.38 19.50
CA GLY A 383 -13.23 -6.76 20.62
C GLY A 383 -14.61 -6.20 20.23
N GLU A 384 -14.80 -4.90 20.45
CA GLU A 384 -16.04 -4.17 20.13
C GLU A 384 -15.99 -3.45 18.77
N GLU A 385 -15.00 -3.73 17.91
CA GLU A 385 -14.93 -3.15 16.57
C GLU A 385 -16.14 -3.59 15.72
N ILE A 386 -16.78 -2.62 15.08
CA ILE A 386 -17.78 -2.90 14.03
C ILE A 386 -17.12 -3.55 12.81
N VAL A 387 -15.92 -3.06 12.47
CA VAL A 387 -15.08 -3.52 11.37
C VAL A 387 -13.63 -3.18 11.73
N GLY A 388 -12.68 -4.06 11.39
CA GLY A 388 -11.26 -3.74 11.49
C GLY A 388 -10.83 -2.71 10.44
N PRO A 389 -9.52 -2.41 10.30
CA PRO A 389 -9.05 -1.51 9.25
C PRO A 389 -9.63 -1.84 7.86
N ALA A 390 -10.18 -0.84 7.19
CA ALA A 390 -11.06 -1.01 6.04
C ALA A 390 -10.71 -0.04 4.91
N GLY A 391 -9.42 0.05 4.58
CA GLY A 391 -8.92 0.91 3.52
C GLY A 391 -9.28 0.43 2.10
N PRO A 392 -9.17 1.31 1.09
CA PRO A 392 -9.63 1.05 -0.27
C PRO A 392 -8.73 0.06 -1.01
N THR A 393 -9.32 -0.59 -2.00
CA THR A 393 -8.63 -1.48 -2.94
C THR A 393 -8.49 -0.82 -4.32
N THR A 394 -7.45 -1.20 -5.07
CA THR A 394 -7.17 -0.67 -6.43
C THR A 394 -8.38 -0.83 -7.36
N ALA A 395 -8.95 0.29 -7.79
CA ALA A 395 -10.18 0.32 -8.56
C ALA A 395 -10.02 -0.25 -9.97
N THR A 396 -8.85 -0.08 -10.60
CA THR A 396 -8.58 -0.51 -11.99
C THR A 396 -8.91 -1.99 -12.25
N ARG A 397 -8.83 -2.85 -11.22
CA ARG A 397 -9.15 -4.28 -11.37
C ARG A 397 -10.63 -4.57 -11.60
N MET A 398 -11.50 -3.61 -11.24
CA MET A 398 -12.94 -3.66 -11.46
C MET A 398 -13.36 -2.95 -12.75
N ASP A 399 -12.44 -2.34 -13.52
CA ASP A 399 -12.78 -1.56 -14.73
C ASP A 399 -13.58 -2.35 -15.75
N LYS A 400 -13.23 -3.63 -15.95
CA LYS A 400 -13.93 -4.52 -16.89
C LYS A 400 -15.40 -4.78 -16.53
N PHE A 401 -15.81 -4.49 -15.29
CA PHE A 401 -17.17 -4.66 -14.82
C PHE A 401 -17.94 -3.34 -14.73
N MET A 402 -17.29 -2.19 -15.00
CA MET A 402 -17.87 -0.88 -14.67
C MET A 402 -19.18 -0.60 -15.41
N ASP A 403 -19.20 -0.73 -16.74
CA ASP A 403 -20.41 -0.44 -17.53
C ASP A 403 -21.57 -1.33 -17.09
N MET A 404 -21.30 -2.63 -16.90
CA MET A 404 -22.29 -3.60 -16.41
C MET A 404 -22.83 -3.25 -15.01
N MET A 405 -21.98 -2.82 -14.07
CA MET A 405 -22.44 -2.40 -12.73
C MET A 405 -23.25 -1.10 -12.79
N LEU A 406 -22.90 -0.16 -13.67
CA LEU A 406 -23.65 1.08 -13.87
C LEU A 406 -25.02 0.82 -14.51
N ASP A 407 -25.12 -0.16 -15.42
CA ASP A 407 -26.41 -0.60 -15.98
C ASP A 407 -27.38 -1.12 -14.89
N GLN A 408 -26.87 -1.56 -13.72
CA GLN A 408 -27.71 -1.93 -12.57
C GLN A 408 -28.23 -0.74 -11.75
N GLY A 409 -27.97 0.50 -12.19
CA GLY A 409 -28.42 1.73 -11.55
C GLY A 409 -27.52 2.24 -10.42
N LEU A 410 -26.29 1.74 -10.34
CA LEU A 410 -25.28 2.18 -9.37
C LEU A 410 -24.92 3.67 -9.60
N LEU A 411 -24.94 4.48 -8.54
CA LEU A 411 -24.71 5.92 -8.64
C LEU A 411 -23.24 6.31 -8.65
N ALA A 412 -22.42 5.66 -7.82
CA ALA A 412 -20.98 5.91 -7.77
C ALA A 412 -20.22 4.70 -7.22
N CYS A 413 -18.90 4.71 -7.38
CA CYS A 413 -18.02 3.73 -6.76
C CYS A 413 -16.88 4.39 -5.98
N VAL A 414 -16.43 3.75 -4.91
CA VAL A 414 -15.33 4.19 -4.06
C VAL A 414 -14.19 3.17 -4.14
N GLY A 415 -12.95 3.64 -4.31
CA GLY A 415 -11.77 2.78 -4.34
C GLY A 415 -10.48 3.56 -4.11
N LYS A 416 -9.36 3.07 -4.64
CA LYS A 416 -8.11 3.84 -4.75
C LYS A 416 -7.49 3.70 -6.13
N ALA A 417 -6.59 4.62 -6.45
CA ALA A 417 -5.85 4.71 -7.71
C ALA A 417 -6.71 5.08 -8.92
N GLU A 418 -6.07 5.16 -10.08
CA GLU A 418 -6.66 5.57 -11.34
C GLU A 418 -7.68 4.55 -11.90
N ARG A 419 -8.62 5.08 -12.68
CA ARG A 419 -9.50 4.31 -13.57
C ARG A 419 -8.94 4.36 -14.98
N GLY A 420 -9.05 3.27 -15.72
CA GLY A 420 -8.69 3.20 -17.13
C GLY A 420 -9.65 3.97 -18.04
N PRO A 421 -9.29 4.16 -19.32
CA PRO A 421 -10.09 4.93 -20.27
C PRO A 421 -11.51 4.37 -20.46
N ALA A 422 -11.66 3.04 -20.58
CA ALA A 422 -12.96 2.41 -20.77
C ALA A 422 -13.91 2.63 -19.56
N ALA A 423 -13.38 2.49 -18.35
CA ALA A 423 -14.15 2.77 -17.14
C ALA A 423 -14.53 4.25 -17.01
N THR A 424 -13.61 5.15 -17.38
CA THR A 424 -13.85 6.60 -17.39
C THR A 424 -14.97 6.98 -18.38
N GLN A 425 -14.97 6.36 -19.57
CA GLN A 425 -16.03 6.55 -20.56
C GLN A 425 -17.37 5.99 -20.08
N ALA A 426 -17.39 4.83 -19.42
CA ALA A 426 -18.60 4.27 -18.83
C ALA A 426 -19.17 5.20 -17.75
N ILE A 427 -18.32 5.74 -16.86
CA ILE A 427 -18.73 6.72 -15.84
C ILE A 427 -19.39 7.94 -16.49
N ALA A 428 -18.79 8.49 -17.55
CA ALA A 428 -19.33 9.64 -18.28
C ALA A 428 -20.65 9.33 -19.02
N LYS A 429 -20.75 8.15 -19.64
CA LYS A 429 -21.97 7.66 -20.32
C LYS A 429 -23.17 7.62 -19.36
N HIS A 430 -22.94 7.14 -18.13
CA HIS A 430 -23.97 6.95 -17.11
C HIS A 430 -24.16 8.13 -16.17
N LYS A 431 -23.40 9.22 -16.33
CA LYS A 431 -23.41 10.38 -15.42
C LYS A 431 -23.13 10.00 -13.96
N SER A 432 -22.30 8.99 -13.76
CA SER A 432 -21.85 8.50 -12.46
C SER A 432 -20.58 9.25 -12.00
N ALA A 433 -19.99 8.82 -10.88
CA ALA A 433 -18.68 9.28 -10.42
C ALA A 433 -17.85 8.13 -9.85
N TYR A 434 -16.54 8.28 -9.89
CA TYR A 434 -15.59 7.48 -9.12
C TYR A 434 -14.94 8.35 -8.04
N LEU A 435 -15.07 7.89 -6.81
CA LEU A 435 -14.55 8.51 -5.61
C LEU A 435 -13.34 7.72 -5.14
N MET A 436 -12.28 8.40 -4.71
CA MET A 436 -11.14 7.76 -4.07
C MET A 436 -11.17 7.98 -2.57
N ALA A 437 -10.88 6.94 -1.81
CA ALA A 437 -10.42 7.07 -0.43
C ALA A 437 -8.88 7.01 -0.41
N VAL A 438 -8.27 7.60 0.62
CA VAL A 438 -6.80 7.63 0.74
C VAL A 438 -6.27 6.23 1.06
N GLY A 439 -5.43 5.70 0.17
CA GLY A 439 -4.73 4.44 0.40
C GLY A 439 -3.60 4.61 1.42
N GLY A 440 -3.57 3.74 2.44
CA GLY A 440 -2.64 3.85 3.58
C GLY A 440 -3.27 4.48 4.83
N ALA A 441 -4.55 4.88 4.78
CA ALA A 441 -5.30 5.43 5.90
C ALA A 441 -6.42 4.48 6.40
N ALA A 442 -6.15 3.17 6.43
CA ALA A 442 -7.20 2.15 6.56
C ALA A 442 -7.95 2.17 7.91
N TYR A 443 -7.25 2.45 9.01
CA TYR A 443 -7.83 2.48 10.34
C TYR A 443 -8.61 3.79 10.56
N LEU A 444 -8.10 4.92 10.09
CA LEU A 444 -8.80 6.20 10.07
C LEU A 444 -10.14 6.09 9.34
N VAL A 445 -10.11 5.55 8.11
CA VAL A 445 -11.32 5.36 7.30
C VAL A 445 -12.31 4.39 7.96
N ALA A 446 -11.82 3.35 8.64
CA ALA A 446 -12.69 2.42 9.36
C ALA A 446 -13.48 3.09 10.50
N ARG A 447 -12.95 4.16 11.12
CA ARG A 447 -13.68 4.90 12.19
C ARG A 447 -14.95 5.59 11.69
N ALA A 448 -15.06 5.84 10.38
CA ALA A 448 -16.27 6.37 9.77
C ALA A 448 -17.36 5.31 9.62
N ILE A 449 -17.04 4.00 9.73
CA ILE A 449 -18.01 2.91 9.60
C ILE A 449 -18.66 2.67 10.97
N LYS A 450 -19.98 2.82 11.04
CA LYS A 450 -20.81 2.71 12.25
C LYS A 450 -21.69 1.46 12.29
N GLY A 451 -21.87 0.80 11.14
CA GLY A 451 -22.58 -0.48 11.03
C GLY A 451 -22.02 -1.31 9.88
N SER A 452 -22.08 -2.64 10.02
CA SER A 452 -21.64 -3.59 9.00
C SER A 452 -22.55 -4.82 9.02
N LYS A 453 -23.13 -5.16 7.86
CA LYS A 453 -23.99 -6.33 7.71
C LYS A 453 -23.69 -7.05 6.40
N VAL A 454 -23.48 -8.36 6.44
CA VAL A 454 -23.40 -9.18 5.22
C VAL A 454 -24.77 -9.22 4.55
N VAL A 455 -24.83 -8.86 3.28
CA VAL A 455 -26.06 -8.85 2.46
C VAL A 455 -25.96 -9.75 1.22
N GLY A 456 -24.77 -10.24 0.87
CA GLY A 456 -24.60 -11.19 -0.23
C GLY A 456 -23.25 -11.91 -0.20
N PHE A 457 -23.23 -13.13 -0.72
CA PHE A 457 -22.02 -13.94 -0.92
C PHE A 457 -21.16 -14.15 0.34
N ALA A 458 -21.80 -14.48 1.47
CA ALA A 458 -21.13 -14.70 2.75
C ALA A 458 -19.95 -15.69 2.68
N ASP A 459 -20.02 -16.66 1.76
CA ASP A 459 -18.97 -17.66 1.50
C ASP A 459 -17.65 -17.07 0.98
N LEU A 460 -17.67 -15.83 0.45
CA LEU A 460 -16.47 -15.12 -0.01
C LEU A 460 -15.67 -14.45 1.11
N GLY A 461 -16.11 -14.53 2.37
CA GLY A 461 -15.40 -13.97 3.52
C GLY A 461 -15.17 -12.46 3.40
N MET A 462 -13.91 -12.04 3.37
CA MET A 462 -13.56 -10.61 3.21
C MET A 462 -13.95 -10.00 1.85
N GLU A 463 -14.27 -10.83 0.84
CA GLU A 463 -14.76 -10.37 -0.47
C GLU A 463 -16.29 -10.43 -0.60
N ALA A 464 -17.02 -10.75 0.48
CA ALA A 464 -18.49 -10.73 0.49
C ALA A 464 -19.05 -9.30 0.28
N ILE A 465 -20.34 -9.22 -0.02
CA ILE A 465 -21.07 -7.94 -0.11
C ILE A 465 -21.58 -7.61 1.29
N TYR A 466 -21.05 -6.53 1.84
CA TYR A 466 -21.54 -5.92 3.07
C TYR A 466 -22.34 -4.66 2.75
N GLU A 467 -23.30 -4.34 3.60
CA GLU A 467 -23.88 -3.01 3.70
C GLU A 467 -23.22 -2.32 4.91
N PHE A 468 -22.48 -1.26 4.63
CA PHE A 468 -21.88 -0.40 5.64
C PHE A 468 -22.76 0.82 5.87
N GLU A 469 -23.00 1.12 7.14
CA GLU A 469 -23.50 2.43 7.57
C GLU A 469 -22.30 3.30 7.91
N VAL A 470 -22.17 4.44 7.24
CA VAL A 470 -21.04 5.36 7.41
C VAL A 470 -21.48 6.73 7.90
N GLN A 471 -20.56 7.41 8.57
CA GLN A 471 -20.70 8.79 9.01
C GLN A 471 -19.42 9.56 8.71
N ASP A 472 -19.55 10.65 7.96
CA ASP A 472 -18.45 11.52 7.54
C ASP A 472 -17.26 10.76 6.90
N PHE A 473 -17.57 9.76 6.06
CA PHE A 473 -16.55 8.95 5.37
C PHE A 473 -15.84 9.78 4.28
N PRO A 474 -14.52 10.02 4.41
CA PRO A 474 -13.81 10.95 3.56
C PRO A 474 -13.43 10.34 2.21
N VAL A 475 -13.82 11.02 1.13
CA VAL A 475 -13.42 10.68 -0.24
C VAL A 475 -13.18 11.91 -1.10
N THR A 476 -12.45 11.74 -2.19
CA THR A 476 -12.21 12.77 -3.20
C THR A 476 -12.72 12.29 -4.56
N VAL A 477 -13.38 13.15 -5.32
CA VAL A 477 -13.85 12.82 -6.67
C VAL A 477 -12.64 12.66 -7.59
N ALA A 478 -12.41 11.42 -8.03
CA ALA A 478 -11.28 11.08 -8.88
C ALA A 478 -11.67 11.05 -10.37
N VAL A 479 -12.89 10.61 -10.69
CA VAL A 479 -13.49 10.78 -12.01
C VAL A 479 -14.91 11.33 -11.86
N ASP A 480 -15.18 12.44 -12.54
CA ASP A 480 -16.51 13.07 -12.54
C ASP A 480 -17.45 12.55 -13.65
N SER A 481 -18.68 13.07 -13.67
CA SER A 481 -19.74 12.68 -14.60
C SER A 481 -19.50 13.10 -16.06
N GLU A 482 -18.46 13.89 -16.31
CA GLU A 482 -17.98 14.27 -17.64
C GLU A 482 -16.78 13.42 -18.07
N GLY A 483 -16.28 12.53 -17.19
CA GLY A 483 -15.12 11.69 -17.43
C GLY A 483 -13.79 12.41 -17.23
N GLN A 484 -13.76 13.57 -16.56
CA GLN A 484 -12.51 14.21 -16.18
C GLN A 484 -11.85 13.41 -15.07
N ASN A 485 -10.57 13.07 -15.24
CA ASN A 485 -9.84 12.16 -14.35
C ASN A 485 -8.66 12.86 -13.69
N VAL A 486 -8.69 12.99 -12.36
CA VAL A 486 -7.66 13.69 -11.58
C VAL A 486 -6.28 13.07 -11.77
N HIS A 487 -6.18 11.74 -11.88
CA HIS A 487 -4.91 11.04 -12.04
C HIS A 487 -4.27 11.25 -13.41
N VAL A 488 -5.02 11.73 -14.40
CA VAL A 488 -4.51 12.09 -15.72
C VAL A 488 -4.18 13.58 -15.78
N ASN A 489 -5.04 14.41 -15.19
CA ASN A 489 -4.99 15.86 -15.31
C ASN A 489 -4.03 16.49 -14.29
N ALA A 490 -4.08 16.06 -13.03
CA ALA A 490 -3.31 16.67 -11.95
C ALA A 490 -1.79 16.49 -12.13
N PRO A 491 -1.24 15.30 -12.50
CA PRO A 491 0.20 15.17 -12.71
C PRO A 491 0.74 16.12 -13.78
N LYS A 492 0.02 16.31 -14.90
CA LYS A 492 0.41 17.24 -15.96
C LYS A 492 0.40 18.69 -15.49
N LEU A 493 -0.64 19.07 -14.74
CA LEU A 493 -0.76 20.40 -14.15
C LEU A 493 0.41 20.67 -13.20
N TRP A 494 0.69 19.73 -12.30
CA TRP A 494 1.72 19.87 -11.28
C TRP A 494 3.13 19.80 -11.84
N GLN A 495 3.40 18.94 -12.83
CA GLN A 495 4.67 18.95 -13.55
C GLN A 495 4.97 20.33 -14.15
N LYS A 496 3.97 20.95 -14.78
CA LYS A 496 4.11 22.31 -15.32
C LYS A 496 4.36 23.33 -14.21
N ARG A 497 3.57 23.31 -13.13
CA ARG A 497 3.72 24.24 -12.01
C ARG A 497 5.07 24.11 -11.30
N ILE A 498 5.53 22.88 -11.05
CA ILE A 498 6.84 22.61 -10.45
C ILE A 498 7.94 23.28 -11.27
N LYS A 499 7.90 23.11 -12.59
CA LYS A 499 8.86 23.72 -13.52
C LYS A 499 8.75 25.24 -13.58
N ASP A 500 7.55 25.77 -13.74
CA ASP A 500 7.33 27.21 -13.98
C ASP A 500 7.54 28.04 -12.70
N GLU A 501 7.22 27.49 -11.53
CA GLU A 501 7.30 28.19 -10.24
C GLU A 501 8.57 27.82 -9.42
N GLY A 502 9.37 26.86 -9.88
CA GLY A 502 10.58 26.38 -9.20
C GLY A 502 10.29 25.75 -7.84
N LEU A 503 9.19 24.98 -7.72
CA LEU A 503 8.66 24.56 -6.42
C LEU A 503 9.53 23.54 -5.68
N LEU A 504 10.31 22.72 -6.41
CA LEU A 504 11.23 21.76 -5.78
C LEU A 504 12.58 22.39 -5.41
N GLU A 505 12.98 23.47 -6.07
CA GLU A 505 14.24 24.20 -5.75
C GLU A 505 14.09 25.08 -4.49
N LYS A 506 12.85 25.43 -4.14
CA LYS A 506 12.49 26.26 -2.97
C LYS A 506 12.13 25.43 -1.73
N ALA A 507 12.07 24.10 -1.85
CA ALA A 507 11.50 23.16 -0.87
C ALA A 507 12.57 22.35 -0.14
#